data_AF-A0A7Y7A9B8-F1
#
_entry.id   AF-A0A7Y7A9B8-F1
#
_cell.length_a   1.000
_cell.length_b   1.000
_cell.length_c   1.000
_cell.angle_alpha   90.00
_cell.angle_beta   90.00
_cell.angle_gamma   90.00
#
_symmetry.space_group_name_H-M   'P 1'
#
loop_
_entity.id
_entity.type
_entity.pdbx_description
1 polymer ?
#
loop_
_entity_poly.entity_id
_entity_poly.type
_entity_poly.pdbx_seq_one_letter_code
_entity_poly.pdbx_strand_id
1 'polypeptide(L)'
;MDKDEASLNSKDISYIKRLGILDKGETIELFESNGGLDGIKQSGNFITPNRIASYWIEDDNRRIESAYFNEVDSMSLTDLVSKLTYASYITVYKSDGHHFEVYVDADSSRTYQFYEHALQNWEKHN
;
A
#
# COMPACT_ATOMS: atom_id res chain seq x y z
N MET A 1 12.75 0.34 -11.16
CA MET A 1 11.62 -0.23 -11.93
C MET A 1 10.59 -0.67 -10.94
N ASP A 2 9.35 -0.33 -11.24
CA ASP A 2 8.23 -0.65 -10.38
C ASP A 2 7.94 -2.16 -10.38
N LYS A 3 7.34 -2.62 -9.28
CA LYS A 3 7.04 -4.00 -8.97
C LYS A 3 5.63 -4.13 -8.44
N ASP A 4 5.06 -5.28 -8.76
CA ASP A 4 3.82 -5.82 -8.23
C ASP A 4 4.09 -7.08 -7.38
N GLU A 5 3.05 -7.68 -6.80
CA GLU A 5 3.17 -8.90 -6.00
C GLU A 5 3.77 -10.08 -6.79
N ALA A 6 3.52 -10.15 -8.09
CA ALA A 6 3.98 -11.25 -8.94
C ALA A 6 5.50 -11.21 -9.15
N SER A 7 6.11 -10.04 -9.04
CA SER A 7 7.54 -9.80 -9.25
C SER A 7 8.35 -9.63 -7.96
N LEU A 8 7.72 -9.73 -6.79
CA LEU A 8 8.40 -9.73 -5.49
C LEU A 8 9.25 -10.99 -5.30
N ASN A 9 10.52 -10.80 -4.92
CA ASN A 9 11.42 -11.89 -4.52
C ASN A 9 11.73 -11.87 -3.01
N SER A 10 12.48 -12.85 -2.54
CA SER A 10 12.80 -12.99 -1.11
C SER A 10 13.57 -11.80 -0.51
N LYS A 11 14.39 -11.09 -1.30
CA LYS A 11 15.11 -9.89 -0.84
C LYS A 11 14.16 -8.71 -0.65
N ASP A 12 13.19 -8.58 -1.55
CA ASP A 12 12.13 -7.57 -1.50
C ASP A 12 11.27 -7.75 -0.24
N ILE A 13 10.78 -8.97 -0.02
CA ILE A 13 10.01 -9.31 1.19
C ILE A 13 10.85 -9.08 2.46
N SER A 14 12.12 -9.47 2.44
CA SER A 14 13.02 -9.23 3.57
C SER A 14 13.24 -7.74 3.84
N TYR A 15 13.24 -6.90 2.80
CA TYR A 15 13.32 -5.45 2.95
C TYR A 15 12.07 -4.90 3.63
N ILE A 16 10.88 -5.22 3.12
CA ILE A 16 9.60 -4.77 3.68
C ILE A 16 9.48 -5.21 5.15
N LYS A 17 9.87 -6.44 5.50
CA LYS A 17 9.91 -6.91 6.90
C LYS A 17 10.82 -6.08 7.80
N ARG A 18 11.98 -5.63 7.30
CA ARG A 18 12.89 -4.75 8.07
C ARG A 18 12.31 -3.36 8.29
N LEU A 19 11.32 -2.94 7.51
CA LEU A 19 10.62 -1.69 7.72
C LEU A 19 9.68 -1.72 8.93
N GLY A 20 9.33 -2.92 9.44
CA GLY A 20 8.46 -3.09 10.61
C GLY A 20 6.97 -3.05 10.31
N ILE A 21 6.59 -3.10 9.03
CA ILE A 21 5.19 -3.02 8.55
C ILE A 21 4.67 -4.32 7.95
N LEU A 22 5.45 -5.41 8.02
CA LEU A 22 5.02 -6.74 7.57
C LEU A 22 5.48 -7.77 8.60
N ASP A 23 4.51 -8.39 9.28
CA ASP A 23 4.82 -9.30 10.38
C ASP A 23 5.34 -10.65 9.91
N LYS A 24 5.91 -11.40 10.86
CA LYS A 24 6.38 -12.76 10.60
C LYS A 24 5.18 -13.67 10.29
N GLY A 25 5.09 -14.08 9.02
CA GLY A 25 4.06 -15.01 8.55
C GLY A 25 2.93 -14.31 7.79
N GLU A 26 2.87 -12.97 7.81
CA GLU A 26 2.00 -12.24 6.90
C GLU A 26 2.47 -12.39 5.46
N THR A 27 1.49 -12.56 4.58
CA THR A 27 1.67 -12.65 3.13
C THR A 27 1.12 -11.38 2.51
N ILE A 28 1.88 -10.81 1.57
CA ILE A 28 1.41 -9.70 0.75
C ILE A 28 0.46 -10.28 -0.30
N GLU A 29 -0.77 -9.78 -0.34
CA GLU A 29 -1.79 -10.17 -1.32
C GLU A 29 -1.74 -9.29 -2.57
N LEU A 30 -1.53 -7.98 -2.38
CA LEU A 30 -1.33 -7.01 -3.45
C LEU A 30 -0.18 -6.07 -3.10
N PHE A 31 0.62 -5.70 -4.10
CA PHE A 31 1.74 -4.80 -3.97
C PHE A 31 1.84 -3.85 -5.16
N GLU A 32 2.23 -2.60 -4.91
CA GLU A 32 2.67 -1.65 -5.93
C GLU A 32 3.85 -0.86 -5.38
N SER A 33 4.94 -0.76 -6.13
CA SER A 33 5.95 0.28 -5.87
C SER A 33 5.76 1.44 -6.83
N ASN A 34 5.98 2.66 -6.33
CA ASN A 34 5.83 3.89 -7.10
C ASN A 34 7.14 4.70 -6.98
N GLY A 35 8.27 4.01 -7.08
CA GLY A 35 9.58 4.53 -6.66
C GLY A 35 10.50 4.83 -7.84
N GLY A 36 9.97 4.88 -9.06
CA GLY A 36 10.73 5.16 -10.27
C GLY A 36 11.96 4.26 -10.43
N LEU A 37 13.15 4.88 -10.48
CA LEU A 37 14.40 4.15 -10.67
C LEU A 37 14.77 3.28 -9.47
N ASP A 38 14.56 3.77 -8.25
CA ASP A 38 14.87 3.07 -7.00
C ASP A 38 13.77 2.08 -6.59
N GLY A 39 12.58 2.19 -7.19
CA GLY A 39 11.46 1.26 -7.10
C GLY A 39 11.14 0.91 -5.65
N ILE A 40 11.12 -0.38 -5.35
CA ILE A 40 10.83 -0.92 -4.00
C ILE A 40 11.71 -0.36 -2.88
N LYS A 41 12.91 0.15 -3.15
CA LYS A 41 13.72 0.75 -2.08
C LYS A 41 13.19 2.11 -1.67
N GLN A 42 12.61 2.84 -2.62
CA GLN A 42 12.06 4.16 -2.40
C GLN A 42 10.62 4.10 -1.93
N SER A 43 9.76 3.28 -2.54
CA SER A 43 8.36 3.23 -2.11
C SER A 43 7.69 1.88 -2.31
N GLY A 44 6.63 1.67 -1.55
CA GLY A 44 5.77 0.50 -1.69
C GLY A 44 4.47 0.65 -0.92
N ASN A 45 3.41 0.20 -1.57
CA ASN A 45 2.03 0.21 -1.12
C ASN A 45 1.55 -1.23 -1.16
N PHE A 46 0.99 -1.74 -0.07
CA PHE A 46 0.58 -3.15 -0.03
C PHE A 46 -0.58 -3.44 0.90
N ILE A 47 -1.24 -4.55 0.58
CA ILE A 47 -2.32 -5.14 1.36
C ILE A 47 -1.90 -6.56 1.74
N THR A 48 -2.20 -6.92 2.99
CA THR A 48 -2.15 -8.30 3.50
C THR A 48 -3.56 -8.68 3.97
N PRO A 49 -3.80 -9.91 4.43
CA PRO A 49 -5.08 -10.26 5.03
C PRO A 49 -5.47 -9.36 6.22
N ASN A 50 -4.50 -8.84 6.98
CA ASN A 50 -4.75 -8.17 8.26
C ASN A 50 -4.55 -6.64 8.22
N ARG A 51 -3.85 -6.11 7.22
CA ARG A 51 -3.43 -4.70 7.20
C ARG A 51 -3.29 -4.12 5.79
N ILE A 52 -3.36 -2.80 5.74
CA ILE A 52 -2.96 -1.98 4.60
C ILE A 52 -1.81 -1.05 5.01
N ALA A 53 -0.81 -0.87 4.15
CA ALA A 53 0.41 -0.13 4.47
C ALA A 53 1.01 0.60 3.27
N SER A 54 1.78 1.65 3.57
CA SER A 54 2.50 2.49 2.62
C SER A 54 3.86 2.90 3.19
N TYR A 55 4.88 2.96 2.35
CA TYR A 55 6.14 3.61 2.70
C TYR A 55 6.71 4.44 1.55
N TRP A 56 7.38 5.52 1.94
CA TRP A 56 8.22 6.37 1.09
C TRP A 56 9.53 6.69 1.81
N ILE A 57 10.66 6.42 1.15
CA ILE A 57 12.00 6.52 1.70
C ILE A 57 12.88 7.20 0.65
N GLU A 58 13.27 8.43 0.92
CA GLU A 58 14.11 9.24 0.04
C GLU A 58 15.08 10.07 0.89
N ASP A 59 16.38 9.84 0.70
CA ASP A 59 17.46 10.39 1.55
C ASP A 59 17.17 10.19 3.05
N ASP A 60 17.10 11.28 3.82
CA ASP A 60 16.81 11.27 5.26
C ASP A 60 15.30 11.28 5.58
N ASN A 61 14.44 11.34 4.56
CA ASN A 61 12.98 11.37 4.73
C ASN A 61 12.41 9.95 4.64
N ARG A 62 11.89 9.46 5.77
CA ARG A 62 11.20 8.17 5.89
C ARG A 62 9.78 8.38 6.37
N ARG A 63 8.80 8.05 5.53
CA ARG A 63 7.38 7.99 5.86
C ARG A 63 6.92 6.55 5.77
N ILE A 64 6.40 6.02 6.86
CA ILE A 64 5.97 4.63 6.94
C ILE A 64 4.68 4.61 7.72
N GLU A 65 3.63 4.18 7.05
CA GLU A 65 2.28 4.18 7.56
C GLU A 65 1.69 2.79 7.38
N SER A 66 0.93 2.35 8.38
CA SER A 66 0.21 1.09 8.32
C SER A 66 -0.96 1.13 9.29
N ALA A 67 -2.03 0.43 8.93
CA ALA A 67 -3.14 0.17 9.83
C ALA A 67 -3.58 -1.29 9.69
N TYR A 68 -3.78 -1.96 10.83
CA TYR A 68 -4.56 -3.18 10.82
C TYR A 68 -6.01 -2.84 10.48
N PHE A 69 -6.73 -3.75 9.82
CA PHE A 69 -8.10 -3.47 9.39
C PHE A 69 -9.08 -3.23 10.54
N ASN A 70 -8.80 -3.73 11.75
CA ASN A 70 -9.58 -3.42 12.95
C ASN A 70 -9.28 -2.03 13.55
N GLU A 71 -8.27 -1.31 13.03
CA GLU A 71 -7.95 0.07 13.39
C GLU A 71 -8.50 1.08 12.36
N VAL A 72 -9.01 0.58 11.22
CA VAL A 72 -9.54 1.40 10.12
C VAL A 72 -11.00 1.72 10.40
N ASP A 73 -11.30 3.03 10.40
CA ASP A 73 -12.65 3.57 10.52
C ASP A 73 -13.35 3.67 9.16
N SER A 74 -12.63 4.12 8.14
CA SER A 74 -13.16 4.20 6.77
C SER A 74 -12.03 4.28 5.74
N MET A 75 -12.37 4.02 4.47
CA MET A 75 -11.48 4.20 3.32
C MET A 75 -12.19 4.95 2.20
N SER A 76 -11.44 5.75 1.44
CA SER A 76 -11.97 6.45 0.25
C SER A 76 -11.00 6.37 -0.92
N LEU A 77 -11.51 6.03 -2.11
CA LEU A 77 -10.74 6.05 -3.34
C LEU A 77 -10.75 7.45 -3.98
N THR A 78 -9.57 7.97 -4.27
CA THR A 78 -9.38 9.10 -5.19
C THR A 78 -8.87 8.59 -6.54
N ASP A 79 -9.80 8.44 -7.48
CA ASP A 79 -9.51 7.96 -8.85
C ASP A 79 -8.99 9.11 -9.73
N LEU A 80 -7.73 9.02 -10.11
CA LEU A 80 -7.03 9.99 -10.95
C LEU A 80 -6.51 9.35 -12.25
N VAL A 81 -6.96 8.15 -12.62
CA VAL A 81 -6.44 7.41 -13.79
C VAL A 81 -6.56 8.18 -15.10
N SER A 82 -7.55 9.08 -15.20
CA SER A 82 -7.71 9.97 -16.36
C SER A 82 -6.69 11.13 -16.42
N LYS A 83 -5.91 11.36 -15.37
CA LYS A 83 -4.93 12.44 -15.26
C LYS A 83 -3.52 11.89 -15.42
N LEU A 84 -2.90 12.16 -16.57
CA LEU A 84 -1.60 11.60 -16.97
C LEU A 84 -0.45 11.77 -15.96
N THR A 85 -0.48 12.81 -15.12
CA THR A 85 0.62 13.15 -14.20
C THR A 85 0.31 12.83 -12.73
N TYR A 86 -0.79 12.16 -12.42
CA TYR A 86 -1.21 11.90 -11.04
C TYR A 86 -1.57 10.44 -10.83
N ALA A 87 -0.98 9.83 -9.81
CA ALA A 87 -1.36 8.50 -9.35
C ALA A 87 -2.67 8.56 -8.55
N SER A 88 -3.54 7.56 -8.74
CA SER A 88 -4.69 7.34 -7.87
C SER A 88 -4.23 6.91 -6.48
N TYR A 89 -5.08 7.08 -5.47
CA TYR A 89 -4.75 6.62 -4.12
C TYR A 89 -5.99 6.29 -3.29
N ILE A 90 -5.79 5.44 -2.29
CA ILE A 90 -6.76 5.16 -1.23
C ILE A 90 -6.35 5.96 -0.01
N THR A 91 -7.25 6.78 0.51
CA THR A 91 -7.08 7.38 1.83
C THR A 91 -7.63 6.43 2.88
N VAL A 92 -6.80 6.05 3.85
CA VAL A 92 -7.14 5.19 4.98
C VAL A 92 -7.33 6.06 6.20
N TYR A 93 -8.54 6.11 6.74
CA TYR A 93 -8.86 6.83 7.98
C TYR A 93 -8.87 5.84 9.14
N LYS A 94 -8.06 6.10 10.16
CA LYS A 94 -7.98 5.29 11.38
C LYS A 94 -8.93 5.81 12.45
N SER A 95 -9.37 4.93 13.34
CA SER A 95 -10.24 5.28 14.46
C SER A 95 -9.60 6.24 15.48
N ASP A 96 -8.28 6.38 15.47
CA ASP A 96 -7.52 7.34 16.29
C ASP A 96 -7.50 8.77 15.70
N GLY A 97 -8.15 8.99 14.54
CA GLY A 97 -8.21 10.26 13.83
C GLY A 97 -7.03 10.52 12.89
N HIS A 98 -6.03 9.64 12.85
CA HIS A 98 -4.96 9.70 11.86
C HIS A 98 -5.44 9.18 10.50
N HIS A 99 -4.79 9.62 9.42
CA HIS A 99 -5.01 9.08 8.09
C HIS A 99 -3.72 9.07 7.29
N PHE A 100 -3.68 8.22 6.26
CA PHE A 100 -2.58 8.16 5.31
C PHE A 100 -3.08 7.72 3.93
N GLU A 101 -2.23 7.90 2.93
CA GLU A 101 -2.54 7.61 1.53
C GLU A 101 -1.72 6.42 1.04
N VAL A 102 -2.40 5.55 0.30
CA VAL A 102 -1.83 4.36 -0.35
C VAL A 102 -1.93 4.59 -1.84
N TYR A 103 -0.81 4.93 -2.47
CA TYR A 103 -0.76 5.33 -3.86
C TYR A 103 -0.72 4.11 -4.79
N VAL A 104 -1.46 4.18 -5.88
CA VAL A 104 -1.55 3.16 -6.93
C VAL A 104 -1.36 3.86 -8.28
N ASP A 105 -0.14 3.82 -8.79
CA ASP A 105 0.22 4.42 -10.09
C ASP A 105 0.10 3.35 -11.17
N ALA A 106 -1.14 2.95 -11.41
CA ALA A 106 -1.50 1.88 -12.33
C ALA A 106 -2.78 2.23 -13.08
N ASP A 107 -3.19 1.34 -13.99
CA ASP A 107 -4.43 1.51 -14.72
C ASP A 107 -5.68 1.43 -13.81
N SER A 108 -6.84 1.71 -14.41
CA SER A 108 -8.12 1.69 -13.70
C SER A 108 -8.43 0.32 -13.10
N SER A 109 -8.20 -0.77 -13.84
CA SER A 109 -8.49 -2.11 -13.36
C SER A 109 -7.69 -2.41 -12.10
N ARG A 110 -6.41 -2.06 -12.10
CA ARG A 110 -5.50 -2.29 -10.98
C ARG A 110 -5.82 -1.39 -9.78
N THR A 111 -6.13 -0.13 -10.03
CA THR A 111 -6.57 0.83 -9.00
C THR A 111 -7.83 0.33 -8.28
N TYR A 112 -8.86 -0.09 -9.02
CA TYR A 112 -10.08 -0.64 -8.44
C TYR A 112 -9.83 -1.98 -7.75
N GLN A 113 -8.96 -2.84 -8.27
CA GLN A 113 -8.58 -4.08 -7.61
C GLN A 113 -7.99 -3.81 -6.22
N PHE A 114 -7.09 -2.85 -6.09
CA PHE A 114 -6.47 -2.48 -4.82
C PHE A 114 -7.52 -2.00 -3.81
N TYR A 115 -8.42 -1.13 -4.26
CA TYR A 115 -9.47 -0.56 -3.41
C TYR A 115 -10.49 -1.60 -2.94
N GLU A 116 -11.05 -2.38 -3.86
CA GLU A 116 -12.03 -3.42 -3.54
C GLU A 116 -11.43 -4.50 -2.64
N HIS A 117 -10.18 -4.90 -2.88
CA HIS A 117 -9.51 -5.90 -2.04
C HIS A 117 -9.23 -5.39 -0.62
N ALA A 118 -8.88 -4.10 -0.49
CA ALA A 118 -8.76 -3.46 0.83
C ALA A 118 -10.12 -3.42 1.56
N LEU A 119 -11.20 -3.03 0.88
CA LEU A 119 -12.56 -3.04 1.44
C LEU A 119 -12.97 -4.44 1.91
N GLN A 120 -12.76 -5.47 1.08
CA GLN A 120 -13.11 -6.84 1.43
C GLN A 120 -12.36 -7.35 2.66
N ASN A 121 -11.08 -7.01 2.82
CA ASN A 121 -10.35 -7.40 4.02
C ASN A 121 -10.80 -6.58 5.24
N TRP A 122 -11.15 -5.31 5.06
CA TRP A 122 -11.73 -4.49 6.11
C TRP A 122 -13.06 -5.05 6.63
N GLU A 123 -13.97 -5.43 5.74
CA GLU A 123 -15.26 -6.06 6.07
C GLU A 123 -15.11 -7.42 6.78
N LYS A 124 -14.02 -8.15 6.57
CA LYS A 124 -13.78 -9.41 7.31
C LYS A 124 -13.40 -9.18 8.77
N HIS A 125 -12.99 -7.97 9.13
CA HIS A 125 -12.51 -7.61 10.47
C HIS A 125 -13.49 -6.74 11.26
N ASN A 126 -14.63 -6.35 10.66
CA ASN A 126 -15.64 -5.45 11.24
C ASN A 126 -17.05 -5.94 10.95
#